data_AF-A0A821H379-F1
#
_entry.id   AF-A0A821H379-F1
#
_cell.length_a   1.000
_cell.length_b   1.000
_cell.length_c   1.000
_cell.angle_alpha   90.00
_cell.angle_beta   90.00
_cell.angle_gamma   90.00
#
_symmetry.space_group_name_H-M   'P 1'
#
loop_
_entity.id
_entity.type
_entity.pdbx_description
1 polymer ?
#
loop_
_entity_poly.entity_id
_entity_poly.type
_entity_poly.pdbx_seq_one_letter_code
_entity_poly.pdbx_strand_id
1 'polypeptide(L)'
;TRDEGQWADPKVEPIWITATKQNKRSAVIYWPASHNIFNGVRPIIYNSLYSDAIPMREKIDNAITYFRENFIQLAMLYHYEPDRQGHVYGPDSNETREALFRLDGDIDYLLNKVKSELNDDLNIIILSDHGMANIVQLLQPFREGYINRSSVEDNILDGPIFSVTPRSGEFQQVFNGLRAIPGVTVYKREEFPERYHYSKAIYRLGEIILVPNNEGIYFSQALTKIPSPKGNHGYDNTLPSMQAIFMAQGPDFSQHFEINSLKNVDVYHIACKILDLKPNPYATAGSLNNLTGIFRSRTNKCSQSFINISCTSFYKLIKL
;
A
#
# COMPACT_ATOMS: atom_id res chain seq x y z
N THR A 1 5.96 -10.76 -20.63
CA THR A 1 4.98 -10.07 -19.77
C THR A 1 4.02 -11.10 -19.23
N ARG A 2 4.23 -11.57 -18.00
CA ARG A 2 3.26 -12.49 -17.37
C ARG A 2 2.08 -11.64 -16.93
N ASP A 3 0.87 -11.98 -17.40
CA ASP A 3 -0.37 -11.41 -16.90
C ASP A 3 -0.46 -11.75 -15.42
N GLU A 4 -0.22 -10.76 -14.55
CA GLU A 4 -0.21 -10.97 -13.12
C GLU A 4 -1.62 -11.26 -12.57
N GLY A 5 -2.66 -11.08 -13.38
CA GLY A 5 -4.04 -11.45 -13.06
C GLY A 5 -4.22 -12.94 -12.80
N GLN A 6 -3.35 -13.79 -13.37
CA GLN A 6 -3.34 -15.24 -13.10
C GLN A 6 -2.88 -15.58 -11.68
N TRP A 7 -2.23 -14.64 -10.98
CA TRP A 7 -1.86 -14.78 -9.58
C TRP A 7 -2.99 -14.34 -8.64
N ALA A 8 -4.02 -13.64 -9.10
CA ALA A 8 -5.11 -13.24 -8.23
C ALA A 8 -6.08 -14.41 -8.03
N ASP A 9 -6.54 -14.61 -6.79
CA ASP A 9 -7.68 -15.49 -6.55
C ASP A 9 -8.87 -14.97 -7.40
N PRO A 10 -9.59 -15.81 -8.16
CA PRO A 10 -10.73 -15.38 -8.98
C PRO A 10 -11.81 -14.61 -8.21
N LYS A 11 -11.88 -14.77 -6.89
CA LYS A 11 -12.79 -14.04 -6.00
C LYS A 11 -12.34 -12.61 -5.71
N VAL A 12 -11.09 -12.25 -5.98
CA VAL A 12 -10.55 -10.91 -5.77
C VAL A 12 -11.16 -9.95 -6.80
N GLU A 13 -11.63 -8.83 -6.28
CA GLU A 13 -12.22 -7.77 -7.09
C GLU A 13 -11.68 -6.42 -6.60
N PRO A 14 -10.68 -5.85 -7.29
CA PRO A 14 -10.25 -4.49 -7.02
C PRO A 14 -11.39 -3.50 -7.22
N ILE A 15 -11.34 -2.35 -6.52
CA ILE A 15 -12.41 -1.35 -6.55
C ILE A 15 -12.78 -0.89 -7.97
N TRP A 16 -11.81 -0.78 -8.88
CA TRP A 16 -12.07 -0.39 -10.26
C TRP A 16 -12.87 -1.45 -11.03
N ILE A 17 -12.74 -2.74 -10.69
CA ILE A 17 -13.55 -3.82 -11.26
C ILE A 17 -14.95 -3.82 -10.66
N THR A 18 -15.09 -3.60 -9.35
CA THR A 18 -16.39 -3.43 -8.68
C THR A 18 -17.17 -2.28 -9.28
N ALA A 19 -16.48 -1.17 -9.58
CA ALA A 19 -17.04 -0.01 -10.28
C ALA A 19 -17.50 -0.38 -11.69
N THR A 20 -16.65 -1.02 -12.49
CA THR A 20 -16.99 -1.40 -13.88
C THR A 20 -18.16 -2.38 -13.96
N LYS A 21 -18.22 -3.38 -13.08
CA LYS A 21 -19.37 -4.32 -13.00
C LYS A 21 -20.69 -3.64 -12.64
N GLN A 22 -20.64 -2.44 -12.06
CA GLN A 22 -21.80 -1.63 -11.66
C GLN A 22 -21.92 -0.35 -12.51
N ASN A 23 -21.47 -0.41 -13.76
CA ASN A 23 -21.63 0.63 -14.79
C ASN A 23 -20.93 1.96 -14.46
N LYS A 24 -19.88 1.94 -13.65
CA LYS A 24 -19.00 3.10 -13.41
C LYS A 24 -17.70 2.95 -14.19
N ARG A 25 -17.21 4.05 -14.76
CA ARG A 25 -15.94 4.09 -15.50
C ARG A 25 -14.81 4.56 -14.58
N SER A 26 -13.63 3.98 -14.76
CA SER A 26 -12.47 4.22 -13.91
C SER A 26 -11.19 4.46 -14.72
N ALA A 27 -10.39 5.43 -14.28
CA ALA A 27 -9.02 5.64 -14.74
C ALA A 27 -8.04 5.20 -13.65
N VAL A 28 -7.23 4.18 -13.91
CA VAL A 28 -6.31 3.60 -12.93
C VAL A 28 -4.89 3.72 -13.46
N ILE A 29 -4.20 4.76 -13.00
CA ILE A 29 -2.90 5.17 -13.50
C ILE A 29 -1.81 4.61 -12.59
N TYR A 30 -1.18 3.53 -13.08
CA TYR A 30 -0.07 2.80 -12.46
C TYR A 30 -0.31 2.15 -11.09
N TRP A 31 -1.56 2.00 -10.66
CA TRP A 31 -1.84 1.23 -9.46
C TRP A 31 -1.38 -0.23 -9.66
N PRO A 32 -0.75 -0.90 -8.66
CA PRO A 32 -0.34 -2.28 -8.80
C PRO A 32 -1.46 -3.18 -9.32
N ALA A 33 -1.12 -4.05 -10.28
CA ALA A 33 -2.05 -4.93 -10.98
C ALA A 33 -3.15 -4.25 -11.83
N SER A 34 -3.18 -2.92 -12.01
CA SER A 34 -4.22 -2.25 -12.80
C SER A 34 -4.26 -2.66 -14.27
N HIS A 35 -3.14 -3.16 -14.80
CA HIS A 35 -3.02 -3.62 -16.19
C HIS A 35 -3.53 -5.05 -16.41
N ASN A 36 -3.79 -5.80 -15.33
CA ASN A 36 -4.26 -7.17 -15.40
C ASN A 36 -5.76 -7.25 -15.70
N ILE A 37 -6.17 -8.38 -16.27
CA ILE A 37 -7.58 -8.69 -16.48
C ILE A 37 -8.09 -9.46 -15.26
N PHE A 38 -9.10 -8.93 -14.58
CA PHE A 38 -9.77 -9.60 -13.47
C PHE A 38 -11.17 -10.03 -13.92
N ASN A 39 -11.40 -11.35 -13.98
CA ASN A 39 -12.70 -11.91 -14.39
C ASN A 39 -13.19 -11.35 -15.75
N GLY A 40 -12.28 -11.19 -16.71
CA GLY A 40 -12.60 -10.66 -18.05
C GLY A 40 -12.80 -9.13 -18.11
N VAL A 41 -12.61 -8.43 -17.00
CA VAL A 41 -12.86 -6.98 -16.86
C VAL A 41 -11.56 -6.24 -16.55
N ARG A 42 -11.47 -4.99 -17.02
CA ARG A 42 -10.38 -4.05 -16.77
C ARG A 42 -10.94 -2.62 -16.69
N PRO A 43 -10.24 -1.66 -16.06
CA PRO A 43 -10.66 -0.26 -16.07
C PRO A 43 -10.65 0.32 -17.50
N ILE A 44 -11.39 1.41 -17.73
CA ILE A 44 -11.50 2.00 -19.09
C ILE A 44 -10.19 2.68 -19.51
N ILE A 45 -9.49 3.28 -18.56
CA ILE A 45 -8.15 3.86 -18.73
C ILE A 45 -7.22 3.17 -17.75
N TYR A 46 -6.09 2.68 -18.27
CA TYR A 46 -5.00 2.14 -17.47
C TYR A 46 -3.68 2.26 -18.20
N ASN A 47 -2.60 2.21 -17.43
CA ASN A 47 -1.25 2.03 -17.93
C ASN A 47 -0.79 0.59 -17.69
N SER A 48 0.27 0.18 -18.39
CA SER A 48 0.89 -1.13 -18.25
C SER A 48 1.66 -1.24 -16.92
N LEU A 49 2.93 -1.64 -16.95
CA LEU A 49 3.77 -1.61 -15.77
C LEU A 49 4.10 -0.17 -15.38
N TYR A 50 4.45 0.02 -14.11
CA TYR A 50 4.86 1.33 -13.62
C TYR A 50 5.95 1.93 -14.51
N SER A 51 5.81 3.21 -14.82
CA SER A 51 6.83 4.01 -15.49
C SER A 51 6.81 5.44 -14.92
N ASP A 52 7.98 6.03 -14.79
CA ASP A 52 8.21 7.42 -14.44
C ASP A 52 8.03 8.39 -15.62
N ALA A 53 7.62 7.88 -16.80
CA ALA A 53 7.44 8.67 -18.01
C ALA A 53 6.31 9.71 -17.90
N ILE A 54 5.28 9.47 -17.09
CA ILE A 54 4.19 10.43 -16.87
C ILE A 54 4.40 11.09 -15.49
N PRO A 55 4.72 12.40 -15.44
CA PRO A 55 4.85 13.14 -14.19
C PRO A 55 3.52 13.20 -13.42
N MET A 56 3.58 13.35 -12.09
CA MET A 56 2.38 13.37 -11.24
C MET A 56 1.37 14.44 -11.66
N ARG A 57 1.83 15.66 -11.97
CA ARG A 57 0.94 16.75 -12.42
C ARG A 57 0.20 16.43 -13.71
N GLU A 58 0.82 15.71 -14.64
CA GLU A 58 0.15 15.26 -15.86
C GLU A 58 -0.90 14.19 -15.55
N LYS A 59 -0.63 13.27 -14.61
CA LYS A 59 -1.65 12.32 -14.11
C LYS A 59 -2.86 13.04 -13.52
N ILE A 60 -2.60 14.09 -12.74
CA ILE A 60 -3.64 14.96 -12.15
C ILE A 60 -4.44 15.65 -13.25
N ASP A 61 -3.78 16.31 -14.21
CA ASP A 61 -4.45 17.02 -15.31
C ASP A 61 -5.35 16.11 -16.15
N ASN A 62 -4.87 14.91 -16.46
CA ASN A 62 -5.65 13.90 -17.17
C ASN A 62 -6.89 13.49 -16.34
N ALA A 63 -6.73 13.19 -15.06
CA ALA A 63 -7.84 12.82 -14.19
C ALA A 63 -8.90 13.94 -14.06
N ILE A 64 -8.47 15.19 -13.86
CA ILE A 64 -9.35 16.36 -13.78
C ILE A 64 -10.13 16.53 -15.08
N THR A 65 -9.46 16.38 -16.23
CA THR A 65 -10.10 16.44 -17.55
C THR A 65 -11.19 15.37 -17.68
N TYR A 66 -10.89 14.11 -17.31
CA TYR A 66 -11.86 13.02 -17.38
C TYR A 66 -13.06 13.22 -16.44
N PHE A 67 -12.86 13.80 -15.26
CA PHE A 67 -13.96 14.15 -14.35
C PHE A 67 -14.81 15.31 -14.89
N ARG A 68 -14.16 16.36 -15.40
CA ARG A 68 -14.84 17.53 -15.97
C ARG A 68 -15.71 17.16 -17.18
N GLU A 69 -15.25 16.21 -17.99
CA GLU A 69 -16.00 15.66 -19.12
C GLU A 69 -17.04 14.59 -18.71
N ASN A 70 -17.18 14.32 -17.40
CA ASN A 70 -18.04 13.29 -16.83
C ASN A 70 -17.78 11.88 -17.44
N PHE A 71 -16.54 11.64 -17.87
CA PHE A 71 -16.14 10.40 -18.54
C PHE A 71 -15.89 9.26 -17.55
N ILE A 72 -15.46 9.57 -16.32
CA ILE A 72 -15.18 8.62 -15.24
C ILE A 72 -15.87 9.00 -13.94
N GLN A 73 -15.97 8.03 -13.02
CA GLN A 73 -16.41 8.25 -11.64
C GLN A 73 -15.34 7.88 -10.60
N LEU A 74 -14.23 7.27 -11.04
CA LEU A 74 -13.11 6.90 -10.17
C LEU A 74 -11.79 7.15 -10.90
N ALA A 75 -10.87 7.85 -10.23
CA ALA A 75 -9.48 7.93 -10.63
C ALA A 75 -8.60 7.37 -9.49
N MET A 76 -7.55 6.64 -9.86
CA MET A 76 -6.52 6.16 -8.93
C MET A 76 -5.15 6.49 -9.51
N LEU A 77 -4.36 7.28 -8.78
CA LEU A 77 -3.07 7.79 -9.23
C LEU A 77 -1.98 7.28 -8.29
N TYR A 78 -1.02 6.53 -8.81
CA TYR A 78 0.10 6.02 -8.02
C TYR A 78 1.40 6.82 -8.26
N HIS A 79 2.18 7.00 -7.18
CA HIS A 79 3.54 7.53 -7.19
C HIS A 79 4.46 6.66 -6.32
N TYR A 80 5.71 6.55 -6.73
CA TYR A 80 6.73 5.76 -6.02
C TYR A 80 7.50 6.55 -4.97
N GLU A 81 7.33 7.88 -4.91
CA GLU A 81 7.89 8.69 -3.84
C GLU A 81 6.90 8.78 -2.67
N PRO A 82 7.38 8.88 -1.41
CA PRO A 82 8.77 9.03 -1.00
C PRO A 82 9.52 7.69 -0.81
N ASP A 83 8.89 6.55 -1.10
CA ASP A 83 9.43 5.22 -0.83
C ASP A 83 10.84 5.03 -1.41
N ARG A 84 11.05 5.43 -2.67
CA ARG A 84 12.38 5.32 -3.30
C ARG A 84 13.45 6.09 -2.54
N GLN A 85 13.23 7.36 -2.16
CA GLN A 85 14.22 8.09 -1.37
C GLN A 85 14.42 7.45 0.01
N GLY A 86 13.34 6.94 0.61
CA GLY A 86 13.38 6.20 1.87
C GLY A 86 14.30 4.97 1.81
N HIS A 87 14.22 4.16 0.75
CA HIS A 87 15.13 3.03 0.55
C HIS A 87 16.59 3.44 0.34
N VAL A 88 16.82 4.47 -0.50
CA VAL A 88 18.17 4.86 -0.94
C VAL A 88 18.94 5.62 0.14
N TYR A 89 18.27 6.55 0.84
CA TYR A 89 18.91 7.48 1.78
C TYR A 89 18.44 7.31 3.23
N GLY A 90 17.32 6.63 3.46
CA GLY A 90 16.70 6.47 4.77
C GLY A 90 15.51 7.42 4.99
N PRO A 91 14.56 7.07 5.87
CA PRO A 91 13.36 7.87 6.14
C PRO A 91 13.66 9.30 6.63
N ASP A 92 14.72 9.50 7.42
CA ASP A 92 15.04 10.79 8.05
C ASP A 92 16.00 11.67 7.23
N SER A 93 16.27 11.28 5.98
CA SER A 93 17.22 11.97 5.11
C SER A 93 16.66 13.27 4.52
N ASN A 94 17.57 14.15 4.07
CA ASN A 94 17.16 15.37 3.37
C ASN A 94 16.48 15.05 2.03
N GLU A 95 16.92 14.01 1.35
CA GLU A 95 16.39 13.56 0.07
C GLU A 95 14.94 13.06 0.22
N THR A 96 14.65 12.28 1.26
CA THR A 96 13.28 11.87 1.61
C THR A 96 12.42 13.09 1.95
N ARG A 97 12.96 14.03 2.73
CA ARG A 97 12.26 15.27 3.07
C ARG A 97 11.96 16.13 1.84
N GLU A 98 12.88 16.24 0.88
CA GLU A 98 12.67 16.95 -0.37
C GLU A 98 11.63 16.26 -1.27
N ALA A 99 11.58 14.93 -1.29
CA ALA A 99 10.53 14.19 -1.99
C ALA A 99 9.15 14.48 -1.40
N LEU A 100 9.04 14.55 -0.06
CA LEU A 100 7.82 14.94 0.62
C LEU A 100 7.40 16.38 0.27
N PHE A 101 8.32 17.34 0.18
CA PHE A 101 7.98 18.71 -0.25
C PHE A 101 7.46 18.77 -1.68
N ARG A 102 7.99 17.95 -2.59
CA ARG A 102 7.46 17.86 -3.97
C ARG A 102 6.04 17.29 -3.99
N LEU A 103 5.79 16.23 -3.21
CA LEU A 103 4.46 15.63 -3.06
C LEU A 103 3.44 16.60 -2.45
N ASP A 104 3.82 17.38 -1.43
CA ASP A 104 3.00 18.44 -0.84
C ASP A 104 2.56 19.45 -1.92
N GLY A 105 3.49 19.89 -2.77
CA GLY A 105 3.20 20.79 -3.89
C GLY A 105 2.34 20.19 -4.99
N ASP A 106 2.39 18.87 -5.21
CA ASP A 106 1.50 18.19 -6.16
C ASP A 106 0.10 17.98 -5.59
N ILE A 107 -0.01 17.76 -4.27
CA ILE A 107 -1.30 17.72 -3.57
C ILE A 107 -1.96 19.10 -3.62
N ASP A 108 -1.25 20.18 -3.30
CA ASP A 108 -1.81 21.53 -3.40
C ASP A 108 -2.25 21.85 -4.84
N TYR A 109 -1.47 21.43 -5.85
CA TYR A 109 -1.86 21.53 -7.26
C TYR A 109 -3.18 20.80 -7.55
N LEU A 110 -3.33 19.54 -7.09
CA LEU A 110 -4.57 18.77 -7.21
C LEU A 110 -5.75 19.49 -6.55
N LEU A 111 -5.59 19.97 -5.32
CA LEU A 111 -6.68 20.62 -4.58
C LEU A 111 -7.14 21.91 -5.28
N ASN A 112 -6.20 22.71 -5.76
CA ASN A 112 -6.51 23.93 -6.52
C ASN A 112 -7.24 23.62 -7.83
N LYS A 113 -6.83 22.57 -8.55
CA LYS A 113 -7.51 22.09 -9.76
C LYS A 113 -8.95 21.64 -9.51
N VAL A 114 -9.16 20.86 -8.45
CA VAL A 114 -10.51 20.41 -8.06
C VAL A 114 -11.40 21.61 -7.72
N LYS A 115 -10.87 22.59 -6.99
CA LYS A 115 -11.60 23.82 -6.67
C LYS A 115 -11.96 24.62 -7.92
N SER A 116 -11.00 24.89 -8.80
CA SER A 116 -11.20 25.78 -9.95
C SER A 116 -11.93 25.14 -11.12
N GLU A 117 -11.76 23.84 -11.33
CA GLU A 117 -12.29 23.15 -12.52
C GLU A 117 -13.48 22.22 -12.20
N LEU A 118 -13.66 21.81 -10.95
CA LEU A 118 -14.73 20.89 -10.51
C LEU A 118 -15.61 21.48 -9.39
N ASN A 119 -15.45 22.76 -9.03
CA ASN A 119 -16.22 23.45 -7.99
C ASN A 119 -16.25 22.71 -6.63
N ASP A 120 -15.13 22.09 -6.24
CA ASP A 120 -15.01 21.26 -5.03
C ASP A 120 -15.96 20.02 -4.99
N ASP A 121 -16.55 19.63 -6.12
CA ASP A 121 -17.44 18.47 -6.25
C ASP A 121 -16.67 17.18 -6.56
N LEU A 122 -15.66 16.88 -5.74
CA LEU A 122 -14.90 15.63 -5.81
C LEU A 122 -14.49 15.14 -4.43
N ASN A 123 -14.71 13.85 -4.17
CA ASN A 123 -14.12 13.18 -3.01
C ASN A 123 -12.69 12.73 -3.34
N ILE A 124 -11.73 13.18 -2.55
CA ILE A 124 -10.30 12.90 -2.67
C ILE A 124 -9.87 12.08 -1.46
N ILE A 125 -9.11 11.00 -1.70
CA ILE A 125 -8.44 10.22 -0.68
C ILE A 125 -6.95 10.20 -1.01
N ILE A 126 -6.12 10.59 -0.05
CA ILE A 126 -4.66 10.55 -0.12
C ILE A 126 -4.22 9.53 0.93
N LEU A 127 -3.53 8.48 0.49
CA LEU A 127 -3.05 7.41 1.38
C LEU A 127 -1.69 6.88 0.94
N SER A 128 -1.01 6.17 1.83
CA SER A 128 0.13 5.30 1.49
C SER A 128 -0.19 3.83 1.74
N ASP A 129 0.60 2.96 1.13
CA ASP A 129 0.56 1.52 1.34
C ASP A 129 1.21 1.09 2.66
N HIS A 130 2.30 1.75 3.05
CA HIS A 130 3.02 1.53 4.30
C HIS A 130 3.82 2.77 4.75
N GLY A 131 4.55 2.63 5.86
CA GLY A 131 5.61 3.55 6.31
C GLY A 131 7.01 3.07 5.89
N MET A 132 8.05 3.52 6.60
CA MET A 132 9.47 3.24 6.30
C MET A 132 10.30 3.27 7.59
N ALA A 133 11.23 2.32 7.75
CA ALA A 133 12.17 2.28 8.87
C ALA A 133 13.63 2.30 8.39
N ASN A 134 14.53 2.85 9.20
CA ASN A 134 15.98 2.77 8.95
C ASN A 134 16.46 1.32 9.08
N ILE A 135 17.36 0.88 8.20
CA ILE A 135 18.06 -0.39 8.34
C ILE A 135 19.33 -0.17 9.15
N VAL A 136 19.44 -0.91 10.25
CA VAL A 136 20.58 -0.88 11.17
C VAL A 136 21.39 -2.18 11.14
N GLN A 137 20.80 -3.26 10.62
CA GLN A 137 21.44 -4.58 10.58
C GLN A 137 21.08 -5.33 9.30
N LEU A 138 22.11 -5.85 8.62
CA LEU A 138 21.98 -6.78 7.51
C LEU A 138 22.33 -8.18 8.00
N LEU A 139 21.41 -9.14 7.81
CA LEU A 139 21.62 -10.55 8.10
C LEU A 139 21.66 -11.36 6.81
N GLN A 140 22.68 -12.20 6.67
CA GLN A 140 22.86 -13.05 5.49
C GLN A 140 22.97 -14.53 5.90
N PRO A 141 21.83 -15.23 6.15
CA PRO A 141 21.81 -16.56 6.75
C PRO A 141 22.70 -17.59 6.07
N PHE A 142 22.81 -17.55 4.73
CA PHE A 142 23.67 -18.44 3.97
C PHE A 142 25.16 -18.11 4.10
N ARG A 143 25.52 -16.83 3.99
CA ARG A 143 26.90 -16.36 4.09
C ARG A 143 27.45 -16.54 5.50
N GLU A 144 26.62 -16.30 6.50
CA GLU A 144 26.98 -16.38 7.92
C GLU A 144 26.99 -17.82 8.44
N GLY A 145 26.63 -18.79 7.61
CA GLY A 145 26.74 -20.22 7.93
C GLY A 145 25.61 -20.77 8.81
N TYR A 146 24.50 -20.04 8.95
CA TYR A 146 23.32 -20.55 9.67
C TYR A 146 22.63 -21.67 8.90
N ILE A 147 22.58 -21.56 7.57
CA ILE A 147 21.98 -22.57 6.69
C ILE A 147 22.75 -22.73 5.38
N ASN A 148 22.65 -23.91 4.75
CA ASN A 148 23.26 -24.18 3.46
C ASN A 148 22.31 -23.85 2.31
N ARG A 149 22.82 -23.23 1.25
CA ARG A 149 21.99 -22.87 0.08
C ARG A 149 21.40 -24.09 -0.64
N SER A 150 22.09 -25.23 -0.58
CA SER A 150 21.63 -26.50 -1.15
C SER A 150 20.45 -27.11 -0.41
N SER A 151 20.23 -26.75 0.86
CA SER A 151 19.19 -27.34 1.72
C SER A 151 17.82 -26.69 1.53
N VAL A 152 17.68 -25.70 0.64
CA VAL A 152 16.46 -24.90 0.46
C VAL A 152 16.12 -24.70 -1.03
N GLU A 153 14.87 -24.36 -1.30
CA GLU A 153 14.39 -23.95 -2.62
C GLU A 153 14.84 -22.52 -2.99
N ASP A 154 14.63 -22.13 -4.25
CA ASP A 154 15.15 -20.87 -4.80
C ASP A 154 14.20 -19.67 -4.66
N ASN A 155 12.98 -19.91 -4.21
CA ASN A 155 11.91 -18.93 -4.04
C ASN A 155 12.05 -18.13 -2.73
N ILE A 156 13.22 -17.53 -2.54
CA ILE A 156 13.52 -16.69 -1.37
C ILE A 156 13.65 -15.24 -1.85
N LEU A 157 13.05 -14.32 -1.10
CA LEU A 157 13.09 -12.89 -1.36
C LEU A 157 13.81 -12.19 -0.21
N ASP A 158 14.64 -11.21 -0.56
CA ASP A 158 15.30 -10.33 0.40
C ASP A 158 14.30 -9.32 0.97
N GLY A 159 14.45 -8.96 2.24
CA GLY A 159 13.53 -8.04 2.89
C GLY A 159 13.50 -8.17 4.42
N PRO A 160 12.62 -7.39 5.08
CA PRO A 160 12.40 -7.47 6.52
C PRO A 160 11.83 -8.80 7.03
N ILE A 161 11.13 -9.54 6.17
CA ILE A 161 10.61 -10.87 6.47
C ILE A 161 11.30 -11.85 5.53
N PHE A 162 11.83 -12.94 6.09
CA PHE A 162 12.53 -13.96 5.31
C PHE A 162 11.74 -15.26 5.36
N SER A 163 11.46 -15.83 4.19
CA SER A 163 10.63 -17.02 4.06
C SER A 163 11.41 -18.07 3.30
N VAL A 164 11.50 -19.28 3.86
CA VAL A 164 12.36 -20.36 3.35
C VAL A 164 11.57 -21.66 3.25
N THR A 165 11.69 -22.34 2.10
CA THR A 165 11.22 -23.72 1.92
C THR A 165 12.42 -24.67 1.96
N PRO A 166 12.57 -25.50 3.01
CA PRO A 166 13.58 -26.54 3.05
C PRO A 166 13.34 -27.60 1.96
N ARG A 167 14.40 -28.20 1.44
CA ARG A 167 14.28 -29.40 0.60
C ARG A 167 13.86 -30.61 1.45
N SER A 168 13.36 -31.65 0.78
CA SER A 168 12.94 -32.90 1.41
C SER A 168 14.02 -33.44 2.36
N GLY A 169 13.65 -33.68 3.62
CA GLY A 169 14.56 -34.18 4.68
C GLY A 169 15.38 -33.11 5.40
N GLU A 170 15.42 -31.88 4.92
CA GLU A 170 16.30 -30.82 5.45
C GLU A 170 15.63 -29.92 6.51
N PHE A 171 14.32 -30.07 6.72
CA PHE A 171 13.51 -29.16 7.55
C PHE A 171 14.13 -28.89 8.94
N GLN A 172 14.46 -29.95 9.68
CA GLN A 172 14.92 -29.81 11.06
C GLN A 172 16.28 -29.10 11.16
N GLN A 173 17.17 -29.35 10.20
CA GLN A 173 18.48 -28.70 10.12
C GLN A 173 18.33 -27.22 9.79
N VAL A 174 17.54 -26.89 8.76
CA VAL A 174 17.29 -25.50 8.34
C VAL A 174 16.59 -24.72 9.46
N PHE A 175 15.57 -25.29 10.08
CA PHE A 175 14.83 -24.65 11.18
C PHE A 175 15.72 -24.36 12.39
N ASN A 176 16.57 -25.31 12.80
CA ASN A 176 17.49 -25.09 13.91
C ASN A 176 18.58 -24.07 13.59
N GLY A 177 19.12 -24.09 12.37
CA GLY A 177 20.09 -23.10 11.90
C GLY A 177 19.54 -21.68 11.94
N LEU A 178 18.33 -21.48 11.43
CA LEU A 178 17.66 -20.18 11.45
C LEU A 178 17.31 -19.71 12.87
N ARG A 179 16.93 -20.62 13.78
CA ARG A 179 16.66 -20.27 15.19
C ARG A 179 17.88 -19.82 15.97
N ALA A 180 19.08 -20.13 15.50
CA ALA A 180 20.31 -19.67 16.13
C ALA A 180 20.63 -18.20 15.82
N ILE A 181 19.89 -17.57 14.89
CA ILE A 181 20.08 -16.16 14.53
C ILE A 181 19.58 -15.27 15.69
N PRO A 182 20.44 -14.43 16.29
CA PRO A 182 20.04 -13.57 17.40
C PRO A 182 19.10 -12.46 16.94
N GLY A 183 18.11 -12.12 17.78
CA GLY A 183 17.19 -11.02 17.50
C GLY A 183 16.10 -11.34 16.47
N VAL A 184 15.93 -12.62 16.11
CA VAL A 184 14.94 -13.09 15.14
C VAL A 184 14.05 -14.15 15.78
N THR A 185 12.74 -14.04 15.58
CA THR A 185 11.80 -15.11 15.88
C THR A 185 11.55 -15.93 14.62
N VAL A 186 11.68 -17.24 14.74
CA VAL A 186 11.47 -18.18 13.64
C VAL A 186 10.19 -18.97 13.91
N TYR A 187 9.24 -18.87 12.99
CA TYR A 187 7.99 -19.59 13.02
C TYR A 187 8.00 -20.70 11.99
N LYS A 188 7.39 -21.84 12.32
CA LYS A 188 6.80 -22.65 11.27
C LYS A 188 5.59 -21.91 10.71
N ARG A 189 5.33 -22.01 9.42
CA ARG A 189 4.23 -21.26 8.78
C ARG A 189 2.89 -21.52 9.45
N GLU A 190 2.59 -22.76 9.84
CA GLU A 190 1.37 -23.14 10.54
C GLU A 190 1.26 -22.58 11.97
N GLU A 191 2.37 -22.17 12.57
CA GLU A 191 2.46 -21.55 13.90
C GLU A 191 2.54 -20.02 13.82
N PHE A 192 2.51 -19.43 12.61
CA PHE A 192 2.62 -17.99 12.43
C PHE A 192 1.40 -17.26 13.04
N PRO A 193 1.58 -16.09 13.71
CA PRO A 193 0.50 -15.46 14.45
C PRO A 193 -0.73 -15.12 13.59
N GLU A 194 -1.91 -15.60 14.00
CA GLU A 194 -3.16 -15.49 13.23
C GLU A 194 -3.57 -14.03 12.96
N ARG A 195 -3.17 -13.08 13.83
CA ARG A 195 -3.52 -11.66 13.65
C ARG A 195 -3.02 -11.06 12.33
N TYR A 196 -1.97 -11.64 11.74
CA TYR A 196 -1.44 -11.18 10.46
C TYR A 196 -2.25 -11.71 9.27
N HIS A 197 -3.04 -12.77 9.48
CA HIS A 197 -3.74 -13.50 8.41
C HIS A 197 -2.82 -13.88 7.22
N TYR A 198 -1.55 -14.14 7.50
CA TYR A 198 -0.48 -14.26 6.50
C TYR A 198 -0.21 -15.72 6.09
N SER A 199 -0.23 -16.66 7.04
CA SER A 199 0.22 -18.05 6.86
C SER A 199 -0.62 -18.93 5.93
N LYS A 200 -1.81 -18.46 5.54
CA LYS A 200 -2.75 -19.19 4.68
C LYS A 200 -2.35 -19.18 3.20
N ALA A 201 -1.39 -18.36 2.80
CA ALA A 201 -0.85 -18.30 1.43
C ALA A 201 0.15 -19.45 1.14
N ILE A 202 -0.31 -20.70 1.26
CA ILE A 202 0.54 -21.90 1.30
C ILE A 202 1.43 -22.11 0.07
N TYR A 203 1.07 -21.55 -1.09
CA TYR A 203 1.83 -21.70 -2.34
C TYR A 203 2.87 -20.60 -2.57
N ARG A 204 2.92 -19.58 -1.70
CA ARG A 204 3.81 -18.42 -1.85
C ARG A 204 4.74 -18.21 -0.68
N LEU A 205 4.39 -18.78 0.46
CA LEU A 205 5.17 -18.72 1.67
C LEU A 205 5.85 -20.07 1.88
N GLY A 206 7.12 -19.99 2.24
CA GLY A 206 7.90 -21.15 2.67
C GLY A 206 7.39 -21.68 4.00
N GLU A 207 7.87 -22.87 4.35
CA GLU A 207 7.47 -23.58 5.56
C GLU A 207 8.03 -22.93 6.83
N ILE A 208 9.11 -22.14 6.69
CA ILE A 208 9.78 -21.44 7.79
C ILE A 208 9.78 -19.94 7.51
N ILE A 209 9.32 -19.15 8.47
CA ILE A 209 9.22 -17.68 8.36
C ILE A 209 10.04 -17.05 9.50
N LEU A 210 10.93 -16.14 9.14
CA LEU A 210 11.71 -15.33 10.07
C LEU A 210 11.09 -13.95 10.17
N VAL A 211 10.87 -13.52 11.41
CA VAL A 211 10.41 -12.18 11.76
C VAL A 211 11.44 -11.57 12.71
N PRO A 212 11.94 -10.36 12.43
CA PRO A 212 12.88 -9.72 13.32
C PRO A 212 12.16 -9.25 14.58
N ASN A 213 12.80 -9.37 15.74
CA ASN A 213 12.21 -8.97 17.03
C ASN A 213 12.12 -7.45 17.18
N ASN A 214 12.93 -6.72 16.42
CA ASN A 214 12.94 -5.26 16.32
C ASN A 214 13.01 -4.85 14.84
N GLU A 215 12.49 -3.69 14.50
CA GLU A 215 12.64 -3.12 13.15
C GLU A 215 14.11 -2.80 12.80
N GLY A 216 14.37 -2.61 11.51
CA GLY A 216 15.69 -2.26 10.98
C GLY A 216 16.63 -3.43 10.71
N ILE A 217 16.17 -4.67 10.92
CA ILE A 217 16.84 -5.87 10.39
C ILE A 217 16.39 -6.12 8.95
N TYR A 218 17.34 -6.37 8.05
CA TYR A 218 17.10 -6.77 6.67
C TYR A 218 17.77 -8.11 6.39
N PHE A 219 17.02 -9.06 5.82
CA PHE A 219 17.56 -10.35 5.41
C PHE A 219 17.94 -10.35 3.94
N SER A 220 19.08 -10.96 3.63
CA SER A 220 19.54 -11.15 2.25
C SER A 220 19.99 -12.59 2.00
N GLN A 221 19.58 -13.15 0.87
CA GLN A 221 20.00 -14.46 0.41
C GLN A 221 21.40 -14.48 -0.23
N ALA A 222 22.03 -13.31 -0.41
CA ALA A 222 23.34 -13.22 -1.04
C ALA A 222 24.41 -14.03 -0.28
N LEU A 223 25.22 -14.78 -1.04
CA LEU A 223 26.32 -15.61 -0.52
C LEU A 223 27.59 -14.79 -0.25
N THR A 224 27.67 -13.58 -0.80
CA THR A 224 28.78 -12.64 -0.64
C THR A 224 28.31 -11.42 0.15
N LYS A 225 29.24 -10.68 0.77
CA LYS A 225 28.88 -9.46 1.50
C LYS A 225 28.36 -8.42 0.52
N ILE A 226 27.18 -7.85 0.81
CA ILE A 226 26.56 -6.81 -0.01
C ILE A 226 26.37 -5.50 0.79
N PRO A 227 26.21 -4.35 0.12
CA PRO A 227 25.72 -3.15 0.76
C PRO A 227 24.31 -3.37 1.33
N SER A 228 24.04 -2.79 2.50
CA SER A 228 22.70 -2.77 3.09
C SER A 228 21.91 -1.58 2.55
N PRO A 229 20.60 -1.74 2.22
CA PRO A 229 19.74 -0.58 1.95
C PRO A 229 19.71 0.35 3.18
N LYS A 230 19.35 1.63 2.99
CA LYS A 230 19.30 2.60 4.08
C LYS A 230 17.98 2.59 4.82
N GLY A 231 16.89 2.40 4.09
CA GLY A 231 15.56 2.17 4.64
C GLY A 231 14.91 0.92 4.05
N ASN A 232 13.95 0.37 4.77
CA ASN A 232 13.04 -0.64 4.23
C ASN A 232 11.71 -0.69 5.00
N HIS A 233 10.78 -1.52 4.52
CA HIS A 233 9.43 -1.68 5.08
C HIS A 233 8.94 -3.13 4.94
N GLY A 234 7.92 -3.49 5.69
CA GLY A 234 7.40 -4.86 5.76
C GLY A 234 7.54 -5.52 7.13
N TYR A 235 7.94 -4.74 8.14
CA TYR A 235 7.92 -5.16 9.55
C TYR A 235 6.49 -5.29 10.08
N ASP A 236 6.37 -5.57 11.37
CA ASP A 236 5.09 -5.64 12.08
C ASP A 236 4.26 -4.37 11.85
N ASN A 237 3.04 -4.54 11.37
CA ASN A 237 2.14 -3.46 11.01
C ASN A 237 1.64 -2.63 12.21
N THR A 238 1.95 -3.05 13.45
CA THR A 238 1.66 -2.27 14.66
C THR A 238 2.75 -1.26 15.00
N LEU A 239 3.93 -1.34 14.37
CA LEU A 239 5.03 -0.41 14.61
C LEU A 239 4.69 0.98 14.07
N PRO A 240 4.99 2.07 14.82
CA PRO A 240 4.78 3.43 14.34
C PRO A 240 5.44 3.72 12.99
N SER A 241 6.65 3.20 12.76
CA SER A 241 7.40 3.35 11.51
C SER A 241 6.70 2.73 10.30
N MET A 242 5.82 1.75 10.50
CA MET A 242 5.08 1.04 9.44
C MET A 242 3.67 1.61 9.21
N GLN A 243 3.25 2.59 10.00
CA GLN A 243 1.94 3.21 9.84
C GLN A 243 1.92 4.05 8.56
N ALA A 244 0.85 3.86 7.78
CA ALA A 244 0.58 4.60 6.56
C ALA A 244 -0.24 5.86 6.86
N ILE A 245 -0.19 6.83 5.94
CA ILE A 245 -1.07 8.00 6.00
C ILE A 245 -2.45 7.67 5.42
N PHE A 246 -3.49 8.33 5.93
CA PHE A 246 -4.81 8.39 5.33
C PHE A 246 -5.42 9.77 5.59
N MET A 247 -5.71 10.49 4.52
CA MET A 247 -6.39 11.78 4.54
C MET A 247 -7.48 11.77 3.49
N ALA A 248 -8.60 12.41 3.79
CA ALA A 248 -9.71 12.49 2.86
C ALA A 248 -10.42 13.84 2.97
N GLN A 249 -10.89 14.33 1.83
CA GLN A 249 -11.73 15.53 1.76
C GLN A 249 -12.74 15.41 0.62
N GLY A 250 -13.86 16.11 0.75
CA GLY A 250 -14.88 16.15 -0.29
C GLY A 250 -16.30 16.30 0.25
N PRO A 251 -17.31 16.28 -0.64
CA PRO A 251 -18.70 16.51 -0.26
C PRO A 251 -19.30 15.43 0.64
N ASP A 252 -18.80 14.18 0.60
CA ASP A 252 -19.36 13.08 1.40
C ASP A 252 -18.62 12.86 2.72
N PHE A 253 -17.40 13.38 2.88
CA PHE A 253 -16.60 13.25 4.11
C PHE A 253 -16.95 14.32 5.14
N SER A 254 -16.98 13.93 6.42
CA SER A 254 -17.12 14.88 7.53
C SER A 254 -15.95 15.85 7.59
N GLN A 255 -16.24 17.12 7.87
CA GLN A 255 -15.20 18.14 8.04
C GLN A 255 -14.63 18.09 9.45
N HIS A 256 -13.32 18.38 9.57
CA HIS A 256 -12.60 18.45 10.85
C HIS A 256 -12.76 17.19 11.70
N PHE A 257 -12.86 16.03 11.04
CA PHE A 257 -12.99 14.74 11.68
C PHE A 257 -11.63 14.03 11.72
N GLU A 258 -11.24 13.59 12.90
CA GLU A 258 -10.04 12.78 13.12
C GLU A 258 -10.45 11.39 13.59
N ILE A 259 -9.80 10.36 13.06
CA ILE A 259 -10.01 8.97 13.45
C ILE A 259 -8.74 8.39 14.04
N ASN A 260 -8.85 7.72 15.18
CA ASN A 260 -7.69 7.19 15.90
C ASN A 260 -6.93 6.10 15.13
N SER A 261 -7.64 5.27 14.36
CA SER A 261 -7.05 4.18 13.59
C SER A 261 -7.98 3.76 12.46
N LEU A 262 -7.39 3.47 11.31
CA LEU A 262 -8.05 2.92 10.13
C LEU A 262 -7.19 1.77 9.61
N LYS A 263 -7.82 0.65 9.25
CA LYS A 263 -7.11 -0.47 8.62
C LYS A 263 -7.21 -0.35 7.11
N ASN A 264 -6.12 -0.60 6.38
CA ASN A 264 -6.12 -0.52 4.91
C ASN A 264 -7.19 -1.42 4.25
N VAL A 265 -7.59 -2.51 4.90
CA VAL A 265 -8.69 -3.39 4.44
C VAL A 265 -10.06 -2.69 4.42
N ASP A 266 -10.25 -1.63 5.20
CA ASP A 266 -11.50 -0.86 5.25
C ASP A 266 -11.65 0.12 4.08
N VAL A 267 -10.53 0.51 3.44
CA VAL A 267 -10.50 1.51 2.34
C VAL A 267 -11.37 1.09 1.16
N TYR A 268 -11.41 -0.21 0.85
CA TYR A 268 -12.30 -0.75 -0.20
C TYR A 268 -13.76 -0.42 0.07
N HIS A 269 -14.21 -0.59 1.31
CA HIS A 269 -15.59 -0.32 1.71
C HIS A 269 -15.89 1.19 1.74
N ILE A 270 -14.91 2.02 2.10
CA ILE A 270 -15.01 3.48 2.00
C ILE A 270 -15.26 3.89 0.54
N ALA A 271 -14.44 3.37 -0.38
CA ALA A 271 -14.57 3.67 -1.80
C ALA A 271 -15.91 3.17 -2.37
N CYS A 272 -16.36 1.98 -1.98
CA CYS A 272 -17.69 1.48 -2.35
C CYS A 272 -18.80 2.41 -1.86
N LYS A 273 -18.71 2.92 -0.63
CA LYS A 273 -19.72 3.83 -0.07
C LYS A 273 -19.81 5.15 -0.83
N ILE A 274 -18.67 5.74 -1.20
CA ILE A 274 -18.59 7.00 -1.94
C ILE A 274 -19.15 6.85 -3.35
N LEU A 275 -18.81 5.74 -4.02
CA LEU A 275 -19.21 5.47 -5.40
C LEU A 275 -20.63 4.89 -5.54
N ASP A 276 -21.33 4.69 -4.42
CA ASP A 276 -22.63 4.01 -4.31
C ASP A 276 -22.59 2.60 -4.95
N LEU A 277 -21.57 1.83 -4.59
CA LEU A 277 -21.33 0.47 -5.06
C LEU A 277 -21.74 -0.55 -4.00
N LYS A 278 -22.28 -1.68 -4.45
CA LYS A 278 -22.37 -2.89 -3.63
C LYS A 278 -20.98 -3.53 -3.54
N PRO A 279 -20.42 -3.73 -2.33
CA PRO A 279 -19.13 -4.42 -2.18
C PRO A 279 -19.16 -5.85 -2.70
N ASN A 280 -18.02 -6.36 -3.17
CA ASN A 280 -17.85 -7.77 -3.48
C ASN A 280 -18.13 -8.62 -2.23
N PRO A 281 -19.02 -9.63 -2.28
CA PRO A 281 -19.36 -10.46 -1.13
C PRO A 281 -18.18 -11.23 -0.53
N TYR A 282 -17.09 -11.43 -1.29
CA TYR A 282 -15.86 -12.05 -0.78
C TYR A 282 -14.91 -11.09 -0.06
N ALA A 283 -15.17 -9.77 -0.08
CA ALA A 283 -14.35 -8.76 0.57
C ALA A 283 -14.67 -8.63 2.08
N THR A 284 -14.39 -9.69 2.84
CA THR A 284 -14.83 -9.85 4.24
C THR A 284 -13.87 -9.30 5.28
N ALA A 285 -12.64 -8.92 4.90
CA ALA A 285 -11.61 -8.50 5.85
C ALA A 285 -11.81 -7.08 6.42
N GLY A 286 -12.48 -6.20 5.68
CA GLY A 286 -12.73 -4.82 6.08
C GLY A 286 -14.20 -4.53 6.38
N SER A 287 -14.47 -3.39 7.02
CA SER A 287 -15.81 -2.96 7.41
C SER A 287 -15.90 -1.44 7.64
N LEU A 288 -17.10 -0.88 7.49
CA LEU A 288 -17.37 0.51 7.87
C LEU A 288 -17.75 0.68 9.35
N ASN A 289 -17.94 -0.41 10.11
CA ASN A 289 -18.52 -0.36 11.46
C ASN A 289 -17.66 0.46 12.43
N ASN A 290 -16.35 0.44 12.27
CA ASN A 290 -15.41 1.17 13.14
C ASN A 290 -15.12 2.60 12.63
N LEU A 291 -15.75 3.02 11.53
CA LEU A 291 -15.53 4.32 10.90
C LEU A 291 -16.72 5.28 11.12
N THR A 292 -17.38 5.16 12.28
CA THR A 292 -18.54 6.00 12.61
C THR A 292 -18.13 7.48 12.61
N GLY A 293 -18.87 8.31 11.87
CA GLY A 293 -18.60 9.74 11.76
C GLY A 293 -17.71 10.14 10.59
N ILE A 294 -17.09 9.19 9.86
CA ILE A 294 -16.24 9.51 8.70
C ILE A 294 -17.01 10.20 7.57
N PHE A 295 -18.29 9.86 7.39
CA PHE A 295 -19.17 10.42 6.37
C PHE A 295 -20.14 11.44 6.97
N ARG A 296 -20.48 12.48 6.20
CA ARG A 296 -21.52 13.43 6.58
C ARG A 296 -22.87 12.74 6.70
N SER A 297 -23.69 13.17 7.67
CA SER A 297 -25.09 12.78 7.73
C SER A 297 -25.82 13.25 6.47
N ARG A 298 -26.61 12.35 5.85
CA ARG A 298 -27.45 12.68 4.68
C ARG A 298 -28.45 13.81 4.94
N THR A 299 -28.75 14.14 6.21
CA THR A 299 -29.66 15.23 6.59
C THR A 299 -29.13 16.63 6.25
N ASN A 300 -27.82 16.81 6.02
CA ASN A 300 -27.21 18.12 5.80
C ASN A 300 -26.96 18.48 4.32
N LYS A 301 -27.38 17.65 3.35
CA LYS A 301 -27.19 17.95 1.91
C LYS A 301 -28.04 19.13 1.40
N CYS A 302 -29.00 19.64 2.17
CA CYS A 302 -29.93 20.67 1.71
C CYS A 302 -29.66 22.09 2.24
N SER A 303 -28.64 22.31 3.09
CA SER A 303 -28.36 23.64 3.61
C SER A 303 -26.92 23.78 4.08
N GLN A 304 -26.02 24.31 3.25
CA GLN A 304 -25.08 25.36 3.66
C GLN A 304 -24.23 25.86 2.50
N SER A 305 -24.21 27.18 2.41
CA SER A 305 -23.39 28.02 1.55
C SER A 305 -21.90 27.89 1.88
N PHE A 306 -21.09 28.03 0.82
CA PHE A 306 -19.63 28.02 0.80
C PHE A 306 -18.99 28.77 1.98
N ILE A 307 -18.19 28.05 2.78
CA ILE A 307 -17.27 28.62 3.76
C ILE A 307 -15.85 28.45 3.20
N ASN A 308 -15.10 29.56 3.15
CA ASN A 308 -13.72 29.61 2.70
C ASN A 308 -12.83 28.63 3.49
N ILE A 309 -12.28 27.64 2.80
CA ILE A 309 -11.23 26.77 3.33
C ILE A 309 -9.89 27.49 3.15
N SER A 310 -9.20 27.75 4.26
CA SER A 310 -7.82 28.24 4.26
C SER A 310 -6.88 27.07 3.94
N CYS A 311 -6.12 27.18 2.84
CA CYS A 311 -5.04 26.24 2.50
C CYS A 311 -3.99 26.26 3.61
N THR A 312 -4.05 25.26 4.50
CA THR A 312 -2.97 25.00 5.43
C THR A 312 -2.06 23.99 4.74
N SER A 313 -0.79 24.37 4.48
CA SER A 313 0.21 23.48 3.87
C SER A 313 0.22 22.12 4.57
N PHE A 314 0.27 21.05 3.77
CA PHE A 314 0.15 19.65 4.20
C PHE A 314 1.31 19.24 5.12
N TYR A 315 2.48 19.88 5.00
CA TYR A 315 3.59 19.79 5.94
C TYR A 315 3.25 20.24 7.39
N LYS A 316 2.24 21.09 7.61
CA LYS A 316 1.83 21.49 8.97
C LYS A 316 0.93 20.45 9.66
N LEU A 317 0.30 19.56 8.90
CA LEU A 317 -0.58 18.51 9.43
C LEU A 317 0.21 17.26 9.82
N ILE A 318 1.32 16.99 9.13
CA ILE A 318 2.27 15.95 9.49
C ILE A 318 3.27 16.56 10.47
N LYS A 319 3.02 16.42 11.78
CA LYS A 319 4.07 16.61 12.79
C LYS A 319 5.11 15.50 12.58
N LEU A 320 6.10 15.76 11.72
CA LEU A 320 7.36 15.02 11.70
C LEU A 320 8.15 15.36 12.97
#